data_AF-A0A2N3APY4-F1
#
_entry.id   AF-A0A2N3APY4-F1
#
_cell.length_a   1.000
_cell.length_b   1.000
_cell.length_c   1.000
_cell.angle_alpha   90.00
_cell.angle_beta   90.00
_cell.angle_gamma   90.00
#
_symmetry.space_group_name_H-M   'P 1'
#
loop_
_entity.id
_entity.type
_entity.pdbx_description
1 polymer ?
#
loop_
_entity_poly.entity_id
_entity_poly.type
_entity_poly.pdbx_seq_one_letter_code
_entity_poly.pdbx_strand_id
1 'polypeptide(L)'
;MTLHQVSFPVTAALLIGLTACSPAKQTIDPAGETFAAVAPDEVITLTGTEPFWGVQITGQQANYANPNHPEGYDFAVERFAGNNGLGFSGTMEGAAVTIT
;
A
#
# COMPACT_ATOMS: atom_id res chain seq x y z
N MET A 1 -37.81 -21.79 60.62
CA MET A 1 -37.06 -20.59 60.18
C MET A 1 -36.17 -21.02 59.03
N THR A 2 -36.71 -20.95 57.81
CA THR A 2 -36.08 -21.46 56.58
C THR A 2 -35.19 -20.37 55.96
N LEU A 3 -33.89 -20.66 55.85
CA LEU A 3 -32.88 -19.82 55.23
C LEU A 3 -33.10 -19.79 53.70
N HIS A 4 -33.47 -18.63 53.14
CA HIS A 4 -33.45 -18.42 51.69
C HIS A 4 -32.03 -17.98 51.27
N GLN A 5 -31.33 -18.87 50.57
CA GLN A 5 -30.12 -18.52 49.81
C GLN A 5 -30.54 -17.74 48.57
N VAL A 6 -30.27 -16.43 48.56
CA VAL A 6 -30.43 -15.60 47.36
C VAL A 6 -29.11 -15.61 46.62
N SER A 7 -29.03 -16.43 45.56
CA SER A 7 -27.95 -16.33 44.57
C SER A 7 -28.16 -15.06 43.76
N PHE A 8 -27.23 -14.11 43.87
CA PHE A 8 -27.19 -12.92 43.01
C PHE A 8 -26.62 -13.32 41.63
N PRO A 9 -27.27 -12.95 40.52
CA PRO A 9 -26.86 -13.40 39.20
C PRO A 9 -25.59 -12.67 38.75
N VAL A 10 -24.48 -13.41 38.68
CA VAL A 10 -23.28 -13.03 37.94
C VAL A 10 -23.58 -13.21 36.45
N THR A 11 -24.45 -12.38 35.87
CA THR A 11 -24.81 -12.48 34.46
C THR A 11 -25.13 -11.11 33.85
N ALA A 12 -24.21 -10.15 33.96
CA ALA A 12 -24.40 -8.85 33.31
C ALA A 12 -23.12 -8.17 32.80
N ALA A 13 -21.99 -8.89 32.68
CA ALA A 13 -20.72 -8.27 32.27
C ALA A 13 -20.16 -8.77 30.92
N LEU A 14 -20.79 -9.75 30.25
CA LEU A 14 -20.16 -10.45 29.11
C LEU A 14 -20.56 -9.95 27.71
N LEU A 15 -21.34 -8.87 27.59
CA LEU A 15 -21.87 -8.43 26.28
C LEU A 15 -21.18 -7.20 25.67
N ILE A 16 -20.14 -6.64 26.30
CA ILE A 16 -19.48 -5.39 25.83
C ILE A 16 -18.31 -5.69 24.85
N GLY A 17 -17.90 -6.94 24.68
CA GLY A 17 -16.69 -7.31 23.92
C GLY A 17 -16.81 -7.45 22.40
N LEU A 18 -18.02 -7.37 21.82
CA LEU A 18 -18.24 -7.72 20.40
C LEU A 18 -18.30 -6.52 19.43
N THR A 19 -18.25 -5.28 19.91
CA THR A 19 -18.36 -4.09 19.04
C THR A 19 -17.02 -3.60 18.47
N ALA A 20 -15.90 -4.26 18.79
CA ALA A 20 -14.57 -3.85 18.34
C ALA A 20 -14.29 -4.14 16.85
N CYS A 21 -15.11 -4.95 16.17
CA CYS A 21 -15.03 -5.17 14.73
C CYS A 21 -16.04 -4.28 13.99
N SER A 22 -15.83 -2.97 13.99
CA SER A 22 -16.48 -2.11 12.99
C SER A 22 -15.63 -2.12 11.71
N PRO A 23 -16.21 -2.29 10.51
CA PRO A 23 -15.44 -2.23 9.28
C PRO A 23 -14.73 -0.87 9.21
N ALA A 24 -13.43 -0.91 8.88
CA ALA A 24 -12.66 0.32 8.70
C ALA A 24 -13.38 1.22 7.70
N LYS A 25 -13.51 2.51 8.03
CA LYS A 25 -14.09 3.50 7.12
C LYS A 25 -13.31 3.45 5.81
N GLN A 26 -13.98 3.10 4.72
CA GLN A 26 -13.37 3.03 3.40
C GLN A 26 -12.91 4.45 3.02
N THR A 27 -11.60 4.68 3.00
CA THR A 27 -10.99 5.97 2.62
C THR A 27 -10.79 6.12 1.12
N ILE A 28 -11.05 5.05 0.35
CA ILE A 28 -11.04 5.06 -1.10
C ILE A 28 -12.41 5.55 -1.56
N ASP A 29 -12.45 6.70 -2.24
CA ASP A 29 -13.64 7.21 -2.92
C ASP A 29 -13.73 6.57 -4.32
N PRO A 30 -14.63 5.61 -4.58
CA PRO A 30 -14.71 4.97 -5.90
C PRO A 30 -15.11 5.94 -7.02
N ALA A 31 -15.67 7.11 -6.67
CA ALA A 31 -16.05 8.17 -7.61
C ALA A 31 -15.02 9.32 -7.64
N GLY A 32 -13.97 9.26 -6.81
CA GLY A 32 -12.94 10.28 -6.75
C GLY A 32 -12.05 10.28 -8.00
N GLU A 33 -11.43 11.42 -8.28
CA GLU A 33 -10.49 11.53 -9.40
C GLU A 33 -9.20 10.75 -9.10
N THR A 34 -8.63 10.15 -10.14
CA THR A 34 -7.31 9.51 -10.06
C THR A 34 -6.23 10.58 -9.94
N PHE A 35 -5.12 10.25 -9.29
CA PHE A 35 -3.95 11.10 -9.21
C PHE A 35 -3.42 11.46 -10.61
N ALA A 36 -3.40 12.76 -10.91
CA ALA A 36 -2.99 13.29 -12.22
C ALA A 36 -1.94 14.40 -12.14
N ALA A 37 -1.27 14.55 -10.98
CA ALA A 37 -0.25 15.60 -10.80
C ALA A 37 1.08 15.32 -11.52
N VAL A 38 1.24 14.10 -12.06
CA VAL A 38 2.34 13.71 -12.94
C VAL A 38 1.72 13.23 -14.24
N ALA A 39 2.08 13.82 -15.37
CA ALA A 39 1.57 13.42 -16.68
C ALA A 39 2.19 12.07 -17.14
N PRO A 40 1.54 11.33 -18.06
CA PRO A 40 2.06 10.04 -18.54
C PRO A 40 3.42 10.10 -19.24
N ASP A 41 3.79 11.26 -19.78
CA ASP A 41 5.01 11.53 -20.55
C ASP A 41 6.12 12.20 -19.73
N GLU A 42 5.86 12.52 -18.45
CA GLU A 42 6.88 13.03 -17.55
C GLU A 42 7.92 11.95 -17.19
N VAL A 43 9.17 12.39 -17.03
CA VAL A 43 10.26 11.53 -16.55
C VAL A 43 10.26 11.52 -15.03
N ILE A 44 10.11 10.34 -14.43
CA ILE A 44 10.12 10.17 -12.98
C ILE A 44 11.51 9.68 -12.56
N THR A 45 12.09 10.35 -11.57
CA THR A 45 13.38 9.96 -10.97
C THR A 45 13.17 9.66 -9.49
N LEU A 46 13.58 8.46 -9.08
CA LEU A 46 13.51 7.95 -7.73
C LEU A 46 14.93 7.68 -7.23
N THR A 47 15.19 7.95 -5.95
CA THR A 47 16.48 7.67 -5.32
C THR A 47 16.26 7.02 -3.96
N GLY A 48 17.13 6.08 -3.61
CA GLY A 48 17.18 5.44 -2.30
C GLY A 48 18.59 5.45 -1.74
N THR A 49 18.70 5.52 -0.41
CA THR A 49 19.98 5.73 0.27
C THR A 49 20.62 4.45 0.81
N GLU A 50 19.87 3.39 1.13
CA GLU A 50 20.46 2.17 1.72
C GLU A 50 19.75 0.86 1.30
N PRO A 51 20.45 -0.04 0.57
CA PRO A 51 21.65 0.29 -0.21
C PRO A 51 21.37 1.47 -1.16
N PHE A 52 22.39 2.20 -1.62
CA PHE A 52 22.16 3.27 -2.61
C PHE A 52 21.58 2.69 -3.90
N TRP A 53 20.57 3.34 -4.45
CA TRP A 53 19.99 3.00 -5.74
C TRP A 53 19.24 4.18 -6.36
N GLY A 54 18.96 4.08 -7.65
CA GLY A 54 18.07 4.99 -8.36
C GLY A 54 17.17 4.24 -9.34
N VAL A 55 16.03 4.84 -9.67
CA VAL A 55 15.19 4.40 -10.78
C VAL A 55 14.81 5.61 -11.62
N GLN A 56 14.97 5.51 -12.93
CA GLN A 56 14.39 6.46 -13.87
C GLN A 56 13.28 5.77 -14.68
N ILE A 57 12.12 6.41 -14.79
CA ILE A 57 10.99 5.91 -15.56
C ILE A 57 10.66 6.94 -16.64
N THR A 58 10.64 6.48 -17.90
CA THR A 58 10.22 7.25 -19.07
C THR A 58 9.13 6.49 -19.80
N GLY A 59 7.89 6.97 -19.74
CA GLY A 59 6.74 6.25 -20.29
C GLY A 59 6.52 4.90 -19.59
N GLN A 60 6.69 3.81 -20.34
CA GLN A 60 6.50 2.41 -19.86
C GLN A 60 7.82 1.67 -19.65
N GLN A 61 8.95 2.39 -19.62
CA GLN A 61 10.28 1.83 -19.46
C GLN A 61 10.90 2.36 -18.17
N ALA A 62 11.41 1.47 -17.34
CA ALA A 62 12.20 1.79 -16.17
C ALA A 62 13.65 1.34 -16.34
N ASN A 63 14.57 2.10 -15.75
CA ASN A 63 15.96 1.75 -15.58
C ASN A 63 16.29 1.81 -14.08
N TYR A 64 16.66 0.67 -13.48
CA TYR A 64 17.09 0.58 -12.07
C TYR A 64 18.60 0.51 -12.00
N ALA A 65 19.25 1.43 -11.29
CA ALA A 65 20.71 1.49 -11.16
C ALA A 65 21.14 1.41 -9.69
N ASN A 66 22.32 0.83 -9.45
CA ASN A 66 22.95 0.77 -8.14
C ASN A 66 24.49 0.90 -8.29
N PRO A 67 25.26 1.09 -7.21
CA PRO A 67 26.71 1.27 -7.29
C PRO A 67 27.48 0.14 -7.97
N ASN A 68 26.94 -1.09 -7.99
CA ASN A 68 27.58 -2.24 -8.62
C ASN A 68 27.24 -2.35 -10.12
N HIS A 69 26.17 -1.68 -10.56
CA HIS A 69 25.68 -1.68 -11.94
C HIS A 69 25.14 -0.27 -12.31
N PRO A 70 26.05 0.71 -12.48
CA PRO A 70 25.70 2.12 -12.68
C PRO A 70 24.98 2.42 -14.00
N GLU A 71 25.11 1.55 -15.00
CA GLU A 71 24.38 1.59 -16.28
C GLU A 71 22.90 1.21 -16.13
N GLY A 72 22.58 0.48 -15.07
CA GLY A 72 21.23 0.07 -14.71
C GLY A 72 20.65 -1.08 -15.53
N TYR A 73 19.57 -1.63 -15.00
CA TYR A 73 18.79 -2.72 -15.57
C TYR A 73 17.51 -2.15 -16.15
N ASP A 74 17.31 -2.36 -17.45
CA ASP A 74 16.10 -1.96 -18.15
C ASP A 74 14.99 -3.00 -17.98
N PHE A 75 13.80 -2.55 -17.61
CA PHE A 75 12.61 -3.40 -17.54
C PHE A 75 11.33 -2.62 -17.86
N ALA A 76 10.35 -3.32 -18.44
CA ALA A 76 9.05 -2.74 -18.72
C ALA A 76 8.23 -2.55 -17.43
N VAL A 77 7.45 -1.47 -17.40
CA VAL A 77 6.55 -1.14 -16.29
C VAL A 77 5.16 -0.75 -16.79
N GLU A 78 4.15 -1.14 -16.03
CA GLU A 78 2.77 -0.68 -16.18
C GLU A 78 2.48 0.40 -15.15
N ARG A 79 1.82 1.48 -15.59
CA ARG A 79 1.46 2.63 -14.78
C ARG A 79 0.06 2.46 -14.18
N PHE A 80 -0.08 2.71 -12.89
CA PHE A 80 -1.36 2.73 -12.20
C PHE A 80 -1.57 4.06 -11.46
N ALA A 81 -2.57 4.84 -11.87
CA ALA A 81 -2.99 6.04 -11.15
C ALA A 81 -4.17 5.71 -10.24
N GLY A 82 -3.93 5.66 -8.93
CA GLY A 82 -4.99 5.53 -7.92
C GLY A 82 -5.42 6.90 -7.39
N ASN A 83 -6.45 6.93 -6.54
CA ASN A 83 -6.94 8.18 -5.95
C ASN A 83 -5.91 8.91 -5.06
N ASN A 84 -4.93 8.17 -4.51
CA ASN A 84 -3.97 8.69 -3.53
C ASN A 84 -2.54 8.72 -4.04
N GLY A 85 -2.30 8.44 -5.32
CA GLY A 85 -0.95 8.45 -5.85
C GLY A 85 -0.78 7.65 -7.13
N LEU A 86 0.48 7.50 -7.50
CA LEU A 86 0.94 6.86 -8.71
C LEU A 86 1.80 5.65 -8.34
N GLY A 87 1.47 4.50 -8.90
CA GLY A 87 2.25 3.28 -8.75
C GLY A 87 2.70 2.73 -10.10
N PHE A 88 3.72 1.88 -10.06
CA PHE A 88 4.20 1.11 -11.20
C PHE A 88 4.42 -0.34 -10.80
N SER A 89 4.16 -1.25 -11.74
CA SER A 89 4.46 -2.67 -11.60
C SER A 89 5.21 -3.20 -12.81
N GLY A 90 6.12 -4.14 -12.60
CA GLY A 90 6.90 -4.74 -13.68
C GLY A 90 7.53 -6.06 -13.29
N THR A 91 8.42 -6.56 -14.16
CA THR A 91 9.23 -7.75 -13.88
C THR A 91 10.67 -7.46 -14.32
N MET A 92 11.62 -7.59 -13.38
CA MET A 92 13.05 -7.39 -13.62
C MET A 92 13.76 -8.70 -13.28
N GLU A 93 14.51 -9.25 -14.23
CA GLU A 93 15.24 -10.53 -14.06
C GLU A 93 14.39 -11.70 -13.54
N GLY A 94 13.10 -11.74 -13.90
CA GLY A 94 12.15 -12.78 -13.47
C GLY A 94 11.54 -12.55 -12.08
N ALA A 95 11.91 -11.47 -11.38
CA ALA A 95 11.30 -11.05 -10.12
C ALA A 95 10.28 -9.93 -10.34
N ALA A 96 9.16 -9.99 -9.61
CA ALA A 96 8.16 -8.93 -9.63
C ALA A 96 8.71 -7.66 -8.96
N VAL A 97 8.46 -6.51 -9.59
CA VAL A 97 8.81 -5.19 -9.07
C VAL A 97 7.53 -4.37 -8.88
N THR A 98 7.44 -3.70 -7.75
CA THR A 98 6.37 -2.76 -7.42
C THR A 98 6.98 -1.47 -6.91
N ILE A 99 6.50 -0.33 -7.41
CA ILE A 99 6.89 1.03 -7.02
C ILE A 99 5.60 1.74 -6.60
N THR A 100 5.54 2.27 -5.37
CA THR A 100 4.36 2.89 -4.76
C THR A 100 4.70 4.14 -3.99
#